data_AF-A0A956QEF9-F1
#
_entry.id   AF-A0A956QEF9-F1
#
_cell.length_a   1.000
_cell.length_b   1.000
_cell.length_c   1.000
_cell.angle_alpha   90.00
_cell.angle_beta   90.00
_cell.angle_gamma   90.00
#
_symmetry.space_group_name_H-M   'P 1'
#
loop_
_entity.id
_entity.type
_entity.pdbx_description
1 polymer ?
#
loop_
_entity_poly.entity_id
_entity_poly.type
_entity_poly.pdbx_seq_one_letter_code
_entity_poly.pdbx_strand_id
1 'polypeptide(L)'
;MKKLAGAAALGLTVLGVGAGMIGAASPAYADSISQTQATGANSASLMANILRANQNRDTNPVSFSSAQDVVNKFSAEQQLYVKGNPLTASEMAQMQNVLKQHPNMYVVLIDYASNYEDFDYTVSTGIGNSDAFQSVRNEETGEKEGAVFMVYFDSNGGRKIFMRSEELPDKLGVGEENFADEYGNPARLLRTFLRARDQGKNMPGMLEDVFKEVNGEIDKYVANLKTSASEAVHRGESEVPRLQDRYRDFNKQHPNAVPEPNFSGWQTQLQEAKAALDAGQFQQAIDKANGVISAVGAANQAISGYEQTLATASQLVGQAERSLGQDKDALGKFQKDFGKGGQIGSPDVKGWEDQLKRAQDAMRAGDFDTAKSLA
;
A
#
# COMPACT_ATOMS: atom_id res chain seq x y z
N MET A 1 46.48 5.93 -11.92
CA MET A 1 46.81 5.17 -10.68
C MET A 1 46.83 6.15 -9.51
N LYS A 2 46.34 5.69 -8.34
CA LYS A 2 46.18 6.35 -7.03
C LYS A 2 44.81 6.99 -6.71
N LYS A 3 44.10 6.26 -5.86
CA LYS A 3 43.06 6.65 -4.90
C LYS A 3 43.64 7.55 -3.80
N LEU A 4 42.82 8.41 -3.15
CA LEU A 4 42.21 8.24 -1.79
C LEU A 4 41.89 9.58 -1.08
N ALA A 5 40.76 9.56 -0.34
CA ALA A 5 40.33 10.40 0.80
C ALA A 5 39.92 11.88 0.53
N GLY A 6 38.92 12.49 1.17
CA GLY A 6 37.99 12.16 2.26
C GLY A 6 36.97 13.31 2.41
N ALA A 7 35.73 13.03 2.82
CA ALA A 7 35.15 13.36 4.14
C ALA A 7 34.35 14.69 4.23
N ALA A 8 33.03 14.51 4.41
CA ALA A 8 32.03 15.23 5.24
C ALA A 8 32.04 16.76 5.45
N ALA A 9 30.86 17.38 5.26
CA ALA A 9 30.20 18.24 6.26
C ALA A 9 28.72 18.49 5.89
N LEU A 10 27.82 17.88 6.67
CA LEU A 10 26.41 18.26 6.77
C LEU A 10 26.31 19.46 7.72
N GLY A 11 25.87 20.61 7.21
CA GLY A 11 25.49 21.77 8.01
C GLY A 11 23.98 21.98 7.93
N LEU A 12 23.22 21.30 8.80
CA LEU A 12 21.80 21.58 8.96
C LEU A 12 21.66 22.60 10.10
N THR A 13 21.53 23.87 9.74
CA THR A 13 21.23 24.94 10.69
C THR A 13 19.77 24.82 11.11
N VAL A 14 19.54 24.36 12.33
CA VAL A 14 18.24 24.43 13.01
C VAL A 14 18.00 25.89 13.39
N LEU A 15 17.13 26.58 12.66
CA LEU A 15 16.48 27.79 13.15
C LEU A 15 15.12 27.39 13.72
N GLY A 16 15.05 27.42 15.05
CA GLY A 16 13.80 27.38 15.77
C GLY A 16 13.11 28.74 15.81
N VAL A 17 11.88 28.66 16.31
CA VAL A 17 10.98 29.72 16.81
C VAL A 17 10.15 30.46 15.76
N GLY A 18 8.83 30.41 15.92
CA GLY A 18 7.94 31.38 15.28
C GLY A 18 6.46 31.01 15.24
N ALA A 19 5.81 30.90 16.40
CA ALA A 19 4.36 31.08 16.47
C ALA A 19 4.00 32.50 15.97
N GLY A 20 3.00 32.57 15.09
CA GLY A 20 2.25 33.79 14.74
C GLY A 20 2.95 34.76 13.78
N MET A 21 2.37 34.92 12.59
CA MET A 21 1.91 36.23 12.09
C MET A 21 0.94 35.99 10.92
N ILE A 22 -0.29 36.47 11.12
CA ILE A 22 -1.31 36.70 10.10
C ILE A 22 -0.79 37.83 9.21
N GLY A 23 -0.71 37.61 7.90
CA GLY A 23 -0.21 38.59 6.94
C GLY A 23 -0.77 38.39 5.54
N ALA A 24 -1.95 38.96 5.32
CA ALA A 24 -2.55 39.40 4.05
C ALA A 24 -2.24 38.62 2.76
N ALA A 25 -3.15 37.72 2.39
CA ALA A 25 -3.40 37.35 0.99
C ALA A 25 -4.75 37.94 0.53
N SER A 26 -4.75 38.41 -0.70
CA SER A 26 -5.75 39.23 -1.42
C SER A 26 -7.22 38.76 -1.30
N PRO A 27 -8.20 39.67 -1.41
CA PRO A 27 -9.63 39.36 -1.24
C PRO A 27 -10.18 38.72 -2.52
N ALA A 28 -10.11 37.39 -2.63
CA ALA A 28 -10.82 36.66 -3.68
C ALA A 28 -11.23 35.22 -3.31
N TYR A 29 -11.28 34.83 -2.04
CA TYR A 29 -11.71 33.46 -1.65
C TYR A 29 -12.38 33.39 -0.26
N ALA A 30 -13.25 34.35 0.07
CA ALA A 30 -13.90 34.40 1.38
C ALA A 30 -15.33 33.82 1.44
N ASP A 31 -15.91 33.33 0.34
CA ASP A 31 -17.37 33.11 0.26
C ASP A 31 -17.84 31.65 0.14
N SER A 32 -17.04 30.67 0.59
CA SER A 32 -17.53 29.28 0.65
C SER A 32 -17.09 28.48 1.89
N ILE A 33 -16.81 29.16 3.00
CA ILE A 33 -16.64 28.49 4.30
C ILE A 33 -17.79 28.90 5.22
N SER A 34 -18.92 28.25 5.04
CA SER A 34 -19.98 28.25 6.06
C SER A 34 -20.60 26.86 6.13
N GLN A 35 -20.43 26.27 7.30
CA GLN A 35 -21.12 25.09 7.84
C GLN A 35 -20.94 23.75 7.10
N THR A 36 -20.01 22.94 7.60
CA THR A 36 -20.34 21.55 7.96
C THR A 36 -19.36 21.02 9.02
N GLN A 37 -19.90 20.38 10.06
CA GLN A 37 -19.13 19.70 11.10
C GLN A 37 -18.25 18.60 10.46
N ALA A 38 -16.97 18.62 10.79
CA ALA A 38 -15.96 17.75 10.21
C ALA A 38 -16.01 16.33 10.81
N THR A 39 -16.49 15.37 10.03
CA THR A 39 -16.06 13.98 10.10
C THR A 39 -14.78 13.82 9.24
N GLY A 40 -13.81 13.03 9.70
CA GLY A 40 -12.44 12.96 9.17
C GLY A 40 -12.26 12.61 7.67
N ALA A 41 -13.34 12.32 6.94
CA ALA A 41 -13.31 12.12 5.49
C ALA A 41 -13.19 13.43 4.69
N ASN A 42 -13.66 14.57 5.25
CA ASN A 42 -13.71 15.84 4.52
C ASN A 42 -12.39 16.62 4.53
N SER A 43 -11.48 16.32 5.46
CA SER A 43 -10.18 17.00 5.57
C SER A 43 -9.12 16.40 4.64
N ALA A 44 -9.22 15.11 4.32
CA ALA A 44 -8.37 14.43 3.34
C ALA A 44 -8.65 14.92 1.91
N SER A 45 -9.93 15.00 1.52
CA SER A 45 -10.31 15.54 0.20
C SER A 45 -9.94 17.02 0.05
N LEU A 46 -9.98 17.80 1.13
CA LEU A 46 -9.57 19.20 1.11
C LEU A 46 -8.06 19.35 0.87
N MET A 47 -7.22 18.55 1.53
CA MET A 47 -5.77 18.58 1.33
C MET A 47 -5.36 18.04 -0.04
N ALA A 48 -6.00 16.96 -0.52
CA ALA A 48 -5.78 16.46 -1.87
C ALA A 48 -6.13 17.51 -2.94
N ASN A 49 -7.23 18.25 -2.73
CA ASN A 49 -7.59 19.36 -3.62
C ASN A 49 -6.59 20.53 -3.56
N ILE A 50 -6.02 20.83 -2.39
CA ILE A 50 -4.99 21.87 -2.25
C ILE A 50 -3.67 21.45 -2.93
N LEU A 51 -3.25 20.19 -2.78
CA LEU A 51 -2.05 19.64 -3.43
C LEU A 51 -2.22 19.64 -4.96
N ARG A 52 -3.36 19.13 -5.46
CA ARG A 52 -3.70 19.21 -6.89
C ARG A 52 -3.77 20.63 -7.41
N ALA A 53 -4.32 21.57 -6.65
CA ALA A 53 -4.36 22.98 -7.04
C ALA A 53 -2.97 23.66 -7.07
N ASN A 54 -1.95 23.07 -6.43
CA ASN A 54 -0.57 23.53 -6.52
C ASN A 54 0.17 23.00 -7.76
N GLN A 55 -0.36 21.99 -8.46
CA GLN A 55 0.09 21.63 -9.80
C GLN A 55 -0.41 22.68 -10.80
N ASN A 56 0.34 23.77 -10.94
CA ASN A 56 0.09 24.81 -11.93
C ASN A 56 0.43 24.30 -13.34
N ARG A 57 -0.47 23.52 -13.93
CA ARG A 57 -0.41 23.22 -15.36
C ARG A 57 -1.05 24.35 -16.15
N ASP A 58 -0.52 24.60 -17.34
CA ASP A 58 -1.04 25.58 -18.27
C ASP A 58 -2.37 25.09 -18.88
N THR A 59 -3.42 25.88 -18.67
CA THR A 59 -4.74 25.63 -19.24
C THR A 59 -5.02 26.46 -20.49
N ASN A 60 -4.13 27.39 -20.86
CA ASN A 60 -4.34 28.23 -22.05
C ASN A 60 -4.45 27.35 -23.29
N PRO A 61 -5.45 27.55 -24.17
CA PRO A 61 -5.66 26.66 -25.30
C PRO A 61 -4.49 26.72 -26.30
N VAL A 62 -3.87 25.58 -26.59
CA VAL A 62 -2.86 25.45 -27.64
C VAL A 62 -3.53 25.03 -28.94
N SER A 63 -3.37 25.85 -29.99
CA SER A 63 -3.92 25.53 -31.30
C SER A 63 -3.09 24.48 -32.04
N PHE A 64 -3.77 23.61 -32.77
CA PHE A 64 -3.12 22.63 -33.65
C PHE A 64 -3.89 22.46 -34.96
N SER A 65 -3.19 21.92 -35.95
CA SER A 65 -3.65 21.84 -37.35
C SER A 65 -3.96 20.40 -37.82
N SER A 66 -3.29 19.40 -37.25
CA SER A 66 -3.42 17.98 -37.61
C SER A 66 -3.27 17.05 -36.41
N ALA A 67 -3.57 15.76 -36.58
CA ALA A 67 -3.42 14.76 -35.52
C ALA A 67 -1.95 14.64 -35.06
N GLN A 68 -1.01 14.59 -36.01
CA GLN A 68 0.41 14.54 -35.67
C GLN A 68 0.90 15.82 -35.00
N ASP A 69 0.34 16.98 -35.37
CA ASP A 69 0.70 18.27 -34.78
C ASP A 69 0.34 18.33 -33.29
N VAL A 70 -0.86 17.88 -32.89
CA VAL A 70 -1.22 17.82 -31.46
C VAL A 70 -0.35 16.82 -30.68
N VAL A 71 -0.04 15.67 -31.27
CA VAL A 71 0.88 14.69 -30.65
C VAL A 71 2.26 15.30 -30.42
N ASN A 72 2.81 16.02 -31.40
CA ASN A 72 4.12 16.67 -31.30
C ASN A 72 4.14 17.83 -30.30
N LYS A 73 3.01 18.52 -30.12
CA LYS A 73 2.85 19.62 -29.16
C LYS A 73 2.50 19.16 -27.75
N PHE A 74 2.13 17.90 -27.59
CA PHE A 74 1.69 17.39 -26.30
C PHE A 74 2.81 17.50 -25.26
N SER A 75 2.47 18.01 -24.09
CA SER A 75 3.33 18.03 -22.92
C SER A 75 2.51 17.81 -21.65
N ALA A 76 3.15 17.30 -20.60
CA ALA A 76 2.51 17.15 -19.30
C ALA A 76 2.09 18.51 -18.71
N GLU A 77 2.81 19.59 -19.02
CA GLU A 77 2.53 20.92 -18.46
C GLU A 77 1.35 21.62 -19.13
N GLN A 78 0.80 21.10 -20.23
CA GLN A 78 -0.24 21.76 -21.02
C GLN A 78 -1.49 20.88 -21.11
N GLN A 79 -2.61 21.34 -20.56
CA GLN A 79 -3.83 20.55 -20.42
C GLN A 79 -4.81 20.66 -21.59
N LEU A 80 -4.81 21.78 -22.33
CA LEU A 80 -5.86 22.08 -23.31
C LEU A 80 -5.30 22.28 -24.72
N TYR A 81 -5.79 21.48 -25.66
CA TYR A 81 -5.45 21.57 -27.08
C TYR A 81 -6.71 21.75 -27.90
N VAL A 82 -6.69 22.67 -28.88
CA VAL A 82 -7.90 23.05 -29.64
C VAL A 82 -7.62 23.13 -31.13
N LYS A 83 -8.49 22.52 -31.95
CA LYS A 83 -8.55 22.71 -33.40
C LYS A 83 -9.89 23.32 -33.79
N GLY A 84 -9.85 24.47 -34.47
CA GLY A 84 -11.05 25.22 -34.86
C GLY A 84 -11.66 26.01 -33.71
N ASN A 85 -12.98 26.22 -33.73
CA ASN A 85 -13.71 26.96 -32.70
C ASN A 85 -14.82 26.10 -32.04
N PRO A 86 -14.47 24.98 -31.38
CA PRO A 86 -15.45 24.01 -30.89
C PRO A 86 -16.32 24.53 -29.74
N LEU A 87 -15.89 25.60 -29.05
CA LEU A 87 -16.56 26.18 -27.90
C LEU A 87 -16.67 27.71 -28.05
N THR A 88 -17.70 28.28 -27.41
CA THR A 88 -17.78 29.73 -27.23
C THR A 88 -16.68 30.23 -26.29
N ALA A 89 -16.38 31.54 -26.31
CA ALA A 89 -15.38 32.12 -25.41
C ALA A 89 -15.70 31.89 -23.92
N SER A 90 -16.99 31.92 -23.54
CA SER A 90 -17.45 31.67 -22.17
C SER A 90 -17.21 30.20 -21.77
N GLU A 91 -17.56 29.26 -22.64
CA GLU A 91 -17.30 27.83 -22.41
C GLU A 91 -15.80 27.52 -22.38
N MET A 92 -15.00 28.19 -23.21
CA MET A 92 -13.54 28.04 -23.20
C MET A 92 -12.93 28.53 -21.88
N ALA A 93 -13.42 29.65 -21.33
CA ALA A 93 -13.00 30.13 -20.02
C ALA A 93 -13.43 29.17 -18.89
N GLN A 94 -14.64 28.61 -18.98
CA GLN A 94 -15.11 27.59 -18.05
C GLN A 94 -14.25 26.32 -18.11
N MET A 95 -13.90 25.84 -19.31
CA MET A 95 -13.03 24.67 -19.51
C MET A 95 -11.69 24.85 -18.80
N GLN A 96 -11.06 26.02 -18.96
CA GLN A 96 -9.80 26.33 -18.29
C GLN A 96 -9.94 26.28 -16.76
N ASN A 97 -11.04 26.80 -16.21
CA ASN A 97 -11.29 26.75 -14.77
C ASN A 97 -11.56 25.34 -14.25
N VAL A 98 -12.21 24.49 -15.06
CA VAL A 98 -12.39 23.07 -14.75
C VAL A 98 -11.03 22.37 -14.72
N LEU A 99 -10.21 22.53 -15.76
CA LEU A 99 -8.90 21.87 -15.86
C LEU A 99 -7.94 22.25 -14.71
N LYS A 100 -7.98 23.49 -14.23
CA LYS A 100 -7.22 23.92 -13.04
C LYS A 100 -7.55 23.13 -11.77
N GLN A 101 -8.78 22.63 -11.65
CA GLN A 101 -9.22 21.81 -10.51
C GLN A 101 -8.87 20.32 -10.68
N HIS A 102 -8.43 19.94 -11.88
CA HIS A 102 -8.19 18.56 -12.29
C HIS A 102 -6.86 18.46 -13.04
N PRO A 103 -5.71 18.67 -12.36
CA PRO A 103 -4.40 18.82 -13.01
C PRO A 103 -4.00 17.59 -13.84
N ASN A 104 -4.38 16.38 -13.45
CA ASN A 104 -4.01 15.18 -14.21
C ASN A 104 -4.97 14.84 -15.36
N MET A 105 -5.92 15.74 -15.66
CA MET A 105 -6.84 15.64 -16.80
C MET A 105 -6.38 16.52 -17.95
N TYR A 106 -6.45 15.98 -19.17
CA TYR A 106 -6.08 16.65 -20.42
C TYR A 106 -7.25 16.59 -21.39
N VAL A 107 -7.40 17.63 -22.22
CA VAL A 107 -8.50 17.73 -23.17
C VAL A 107 -8.01 18.17 -24.54
N VAL A 108 -8.40 17.41 -25.55
CA VAL A 108 -8.21 17.73 -26.97
C VAL A 108 -9.59 17.99 -27.59
N LEU A 109 -9.85 19.24 -27.98
CA LEU A 109 -11.11 19.67 -28.60
C LEU A 109 -10.94 19.84 -30.11
N ILE A 110 -11.81 19.21 -30.88
CA ILE A 110 -11.74 19.17 -32.33
C ILE A 110 -13.09 19.60 -32.88
N ASP A 111 -13.13 20.79 -33.49
CA ASP A 111 -14.34 21.36 -34.08
C ASP A 111 -14.88 20.46 -35.20
N TYR A 112 -14.01 20.13 -36.18
CA TYR A 112 -14.36 19.27 -37.29
C TYR A 112 -13.25 18.25 -37.63
N ALA A 113 -13.67 17.00 -37.84
CA ALA A 113 -12.85 15.93 -38.41
C ALA A 113 -13.69 15.05 -39.35
N SER A 114 -13.34 15.03 -40.64
CA SER A 114 -14.00 14.20 -41.65
C SER A 114 -13.73 12.70 -41.48
N ASN A 115 -12.57 12.35 -40.91
CA ASN A 115 -12.16 10.99 -40.57
C ASN A 115 -11.71 10.96 -39.10
N TYR A 116 -12.68 10.92 -38.19
CA TYR A 116 -12.42 10.97 -36.75
C TYR A 116 -11.73 9.70 -36.24
N GLU A 117 -11.91 8.56 -36.89
CA GLU A 117 -11.34 7.28 -36.44
C GLU A 117 -9.81 7.26 -36.63
N ASP A 118 -9.33 7.61 -37.82
CA ASP A 118 -7.88 7.71 -38.06
C ASP A 118 -7.24 8.84 -37.24
N PHE A 119 -7.99 9.94 -37.06
CA PHE A 119 -7.56 11.05 -36.23
C PHE A 119 -7.41 10.60 -34.77
N ASP A 120 -8.42 9.93 -34.23
CA ASP A 120 -8.43 9.43 -32.86
C ASP A 120 -7.37 8.35 -32.65
N TYR A 121 -7.21 7.41 -33.58
CA TYR A 121 -6.15 6.42 -33.50
C TYR A 121 -4.77 7.08 -33.34
N THR A 122 -4.49 8.10 -34.15
CA THR A 122 -3.22 8.83 -34.11
C THR A 122 -3.04 9.61 -32.81
N VAL A 123 -4.08 10.36 -32.38
CA VAL A 123 -4.01 11.19 -31.18
C VAL A 123 -3.95 10.33 -29.92
N SER A 124 -4.83 9.35 -29.81
CA SER A 124 -4.97 8.50 -28.63
C SER A 124 -3.73 7.61 -28.44
N THR A 125 -3.23 6.99 -29.51
CA THR A 125 -1.99 6.20 -29.47
C THR A 125 -0.76 7.08 -29.29
N GLY A 126 -0.71 8.23 -29.99
CA GLY A 126 0.43 9.14 -29.95
C GLY A 126 0.62 9.81 -28.60
N ILE A 127 -0.44 10.37 -28.02
CA ILE A 127 -0.42 10.97 -26.68
C ILE A 127 -0.26 9.87 -25.63
N GLY A 128 -1.06 8.80 -25.69
CA GLY A 128 -1.04 7.71 -24.70
C GLY A 128 0.31 6.99 -24.57
N ASN A 129 1.07 6.90 -25.67
CA ASN A 129 2.41 6.31 -25.67
C ASN A 129 3.54 7.33 -25.51
N SER A 130 3.23 8.62 -25.32
CA SER A 130 4.26 9.65 -25.15
C SER A 130 4.89 9.57 -23.76
N ASP A 131 6.21 9.77 -23.68
CA ASP A 131 6.92 9.86 -22.39
C ASP A 131 6.33 10.97 -21.51
N ALA A 132 5.86 12.06 -22.13
CA ALA A 132 5.22 13.16 -21.42
C ALA A 132 3.95 12.71 -20.69
N PHE A 133 3.03 12.01 -21.37
CA PHE A 133 1.80 11.51 -20.73
C PHE A 133 2.13 10.43 -19.70
N GLN A 134 3.02 9.52 -20.06
CA GLN A 134 3.51 8.46 -19.17
C GLN A 134 4.37 8.93 -18.02
N SER A 135 4.68 10.24 -17.91
CA SER A 135 5.36 10.85 -16.77
C SER A 135 4.40 11.44 -15.73
N VAL A 136 3.10 11.55 -16.04
CA VAL A 136 2.10 12.10 -15.13
C VAL A 136 1.89 11.16 -13.95
N ARG A 137 2.03 11.68 -12.73
CA ARG A 137 1.92 10.91 -11.49
C ARG A 137 0.94 11.56 -10.52
N ASN A 138 0.31 10.72 -9.72
CA ASN A 138 -0.33 11.15 -8.49
C ASN A 138 0.75 11.59 -7.49
N GLU A 139 0.58 12.76 -6.88
CA GLU A 139 1.58 13.32 -5.96
C GLU A 139 1.70 12.52 -4.66
N GLU A 140 0.60 11.92 -4.20
CA GLU A 140 0.56 11.19 -2.94
C GLU A 140 1.03 9.75 -3.11
N THR A 141 0.68 9.07 -4.20
CA THR A 141 1.01 7.65 -4.38
C THR A 141 2.21 7.41 -5.29
N GLY A 142 2.56 8.37 -6.14
CA GLY A 142 3.57 8.19 -7.17
C GLY A 142 3.16 7.21 -8.28
N GLU A 143 1.88 6.81 -8.34
CA GLU A 143 1.33 5.97 -9.42
C GLU A 143 0.95 6.82 -10.63
N LYS A 144 0.85 6.21 -11.82
CA LYS A 144 0.55 6.93 -13.06
C LYS A 144 -0.93 7.34 -13.13
N GLU A 145 -1.24 8.64 -13.20
CA GLU A 145 -2.62 9.19 -13.06
C GLU A 145 -3.10 10.03 -14.27
N GLY A 146 -2.41 10.02 -15.40
CA GLY A 146 -2.85 10.81 -16.56
C GLY A 146 -4.18 10.31 -17.14
N ALA A 147 -5.07 11.23 -17.52
CA ALA A 147 -6.22 10.91 -18.37
C ALA A 147 -6.44 12.00 -19.43
N VAL A 148 -6.52 11.60 -20.69
CA VAL A 148 -6.77 12.51 -21.83
C VAL A 148 -8.13 12.21 -22.44
N PHE A 149 -8.90 13.27 -22.70
CA PHE A 149 -10.22 13.23 -23.31
C PHE A 149 -10.17 13.90 -24.68
N MET A 150 -10.61 13.19 -25.72
CA MET A 150 -10.65 13.69 -27.09
C MET A 150 -12.10 13.89 -27.51
N VAL A 151 -12.48 15.11 -27.84
CA VAL A 151 -13.86 15.50 -28.14
C VAL A 151 -13.96 16.04 -29.56
N TYR A 152 -14.76 15.38 -30.39
CA TYR A 152 -15.03 15.74 -31.78
C TYR A 152 -16.45 16.30 -31.89
N PHE A 153 -16.60 17.58 -32.24
CA PHE A 153 -17.90 18.27 -32.22
C PHE A 153 -18.74 17.99 -33.45
N ASP A 154 -18.12 18.09 -34.62
CA ASP A 154 -18.73 17.78 -35.90
C ASP A 154 -17.92 16.69 -36.63
N SER A 155 -18.58 15.56 -36.87
CA SER A 155 -18.04 14.42 -37.59
C SER A 155 -19.18 13.77 -38.39
N ASN A 156 -18.85 12.94 -39.38
CA ASN A 156 -19.85 12.21 -40.20
C ASN A 156 -20.77 11.25 -39.40
N GLY A 157 -20.69 11.23 -38.06
CA GLY A 157 -21.59 10.51 -37.15
C GLY A 157 -21.98 11.31 -35.90
N GLY A 158 -21.95 12.65 -35.95
CA GLY A 158 -22.25 13.54 -34.83
C GLY A 158 -21.09 13.70 -33.85
N ARG A 159 -21.38 14.17 -32.63
CA ARG A 159 -20.34 14.39 -31.61
C ARG A 159 -19.78 13.06 -31.12
N LYS A 160 -18.45 12.94 -31.05
CA LYS A 160 -17.74 11.77 -30.50
C LYS A 160 -16.86 12.18 -29.33
N ILE A 161 -16.70 11.28 -28.37
CA ILE A 161 -15.81 11.46 -27.22
C ILE A 161 -15.07 10.15 -26.97
N PHE A 162 -13.76 10.27 -26.78
CA PHE A 162 -12.85 9.18 -26.47
C PHE A 162 -12.04 9.55 -25.23
N MET A 163 -11.52 8.52 -24.56
CA MET A 163 -10.70 8.66 -23.37
C MET A 163 -9.52 7.70 -23.47
N ARG A 164 -8.34 8.16 -23.05
CA ARG A 164 -7.20 7.31 -22.70
C ARG A 164 -6.81 7.63 -21.27
N SER A 165 -6.40 6.62 -20.52
CA SER A 165 -5.92 6.78 -19.15
C SER A 165 -4.63 6.01 -18.92
N GLU A 166 -3.92 6.43 -17.89
CA GLU A 166 -2.84 5.70 -17.26
C GLU A 166 -3.37 4.64 -16.28
N GLU A 167 -2.44 3.85 -15.74
CA GLU A 167 -2.69 2.67 -14.92
C GLU A 167 -3.58 2.93 -13.69
N LEU A 168 -3.43 4.06 -12.99
CA LEU A 168 -4.18 4.30 -11.75
C LEU A 168 -5.69 4.44 -12.00
N PRO A 169 -6.17 5.33 -12.91
CA PRO A 169 -7.59 5.34 -13.27
C PRO A 169 -8.13 3.98 -13.73
N ASP A 170 -7.38 3.23 -14.54
CA ASP A 170 -7.77 1.89 -15.02
C ASP A 170 -7.96 0.91 -13.86
N LYS A 171 -6.96 0.81 -12.98
CA LYS A 171 -6.98 -0.03 -11.77
C LYS A 171 -8.16 0.29 -10.84
N LEU A 172 -8.62 1.54 -10.84
CA LEU A 172 -9.73 2.01 -10.00
C LEU A 172 -11.10 1.91 -10.68
N GLY A 173 -11.18 1.36 -11.90
CA GLY A 173 -12.44 1.22 -12.63
C GLY A 173 -13.01 2.57 -13.11
N VAL A 174 -12.16 3.58 -13.26
CA VAL A 174 -12.47 4.92 -13.78
C VAL A 174 -11.50 5.31 -14.89
N GLY A 175 -11.04 4.31 -15.64
CA GLY A 175 -10.20 4.45 -16.82
C GLY A 175 -10.92 4.15 -18.13
N GLU A 176 -10.15 3.97 -19.21
CA GLU A 176 -10.64 3.83 -20.58
C GLU A 176 -11.66 2.68 -20.72
N GLU A 177 -11.34 1.51 -20.16
CA GLU A 177 -12.22 0.33 -20.22
C GLU A 177 -13.57 0.53 -19.50
N ASN A 178 -13.67 1.57 -18.66
CA ASN A 178 -14.90 1.94 -17.94
C ASN A 178 -15.58 3.19 -18.51
N PHE A 179 -15.10 3.66 -19.66
CA PHE A 179 -15.72 4.74 -20.42
C PHE A 179 -16.84 4.20 -21.32
N ALA A 180 -16.56 3.19 -22.14
CA ALA A 180 -17.54 2.41 -22.90
C ALA A 180 -17.19 0.92 -22.83
N ASP A 181 -18.20 0.04 -22.90
CA ASP A 181 -17.95 -1.41 -22.94
C ASP A 181 -17.44 -1.88 -24.32
N GLU A 182 -17.08 -3.16 -24.43
CA GLU A 182 -16.58 -3.78 -25.67
C GLU A 182 -17.57 -3.70 -26.86
N TYR A 183 -18.85 -3.44 -26.60
CA TYR A 183 -19.90 -3.27 -27.61
C TYR A 183 -20.23 -1.80 -27.88
N GLY A 184 -19.49 -0.87 -27.27
CA GLY A 184 -19.71 0.57 -27.38
C GLY A 184 -20.90 1.10 -26.57
N ASN A 185 -21.46 0.31 -25.65
CA ASN A 185 -22.48 0.83 -24.75
C ASN A 185 -21.85 1.74 -23.69
N PRO A 186 -22.54 2.80 -23.25
CA PRO A 186 -22.06 3.66 -22.18
C PRO A 186 -21.79 2.87 -20.89
N ALA A 187 -20.52 2.86 -20.46
CA ALA A 187 -20.11 2.38 -19.15
C ALA A 187 -20.22 3.51 -18.12
N ARG A 188 -19.56 3.37 -16.96
CA ARG A 188 -19.72 4.26 -15.81
C ARG A 188 -19.50 5.73 -16.17
N LEU A 189 -18.35 6.06 -16.75
CA LEU A 189 -17.96 7.44 -17.01
C LEU A 189 -18.77 8.08 -18.15
N LEU A 190 -19.02 7.34 -19.25
CA LEU A 190 -19.86 7.86 -20.33
C LEU A 190 -21.31 8.05 -19.87
N ARG A 191 -21.84 7.23 -18.95
CA ARG A 191 -23.15 7.48 -18.33
C ARG A 191 -23.17 8.76 -17.50
N THR A 192 -22.10 9.07 -16.78
CA THR A 192 -21.98 10.34 -16.04
C THR A 192 -21.98 11.52 -17.00
N PHE A 193 -21.21 11.45 -18.09
CA PHE A 193 -21.21 12.45 -19.15
C PHE A 193 -22.61 12.63 -19.78
N LEU A 194 -23.29 11.53 -20.13
CA LEU A 194 -24.61 11.56 -20.75
C LEU A 194 -25.68 12.09 -19.78
N ARG A 195 -25.60 11.77 -18.49
CA ARG A 195 -26.49 12.33 -17.47
C ARG A 195 -26.33 13.85 -17.35
N ALA A 196 -25.09 14.34 -17.35
CA ALA A 196 -24.80 15.77 -17.32
C ALA A 196 -25.36 16.49 -18.56
N ARG A 197 -25.26 15.87 -19.74
CA ARG A 197 -25.91 16.34 -20.97
C ARG A 197 -27.42 16.47 -20.80
N ASP A 198 -28.06 15.43 -20.28
CA ASP A 198 -29.52 15.38 -20.11
C ASP A 198 -30.00 16.39 -19.05
N GLN A 199 -29.11 16.84 -18.15
CA GLN A 199 -29.33 17.95 -17.22
C GLN A 199 -29.11 19.34 -17.84
N GLY A 200 -28.76 19.42 -19.13
CA GLY A 200 -28.55 20.68 -19.84
C GLY A 200 -27.18 21.32 -19.61
N LYS A 201 -26.19 20.59 -19.09
CA LYS A 201 -24.82 21.11 -18.95
C LYS A 201 -24.15 21.25 -20.31
N ASN A 202 -23.33 22.29 -20.44
CA ASN A 202 -22.45 22.50 -21.59
C ASN A 202 -21.23 21.57 -21.54
N MET A 203 -20.38 21.58 -22.57
CA MET A 203 -19.23 20.66 -22.66
C MET A 203 -18.29 20.72 -21.44
N PRO A 204 -17.83 21.89 -20.97
CA PRO A 204 -17.04 21.98 -19.75
C PRO A 204 -17.74 21.37 -18.54
N GLY A 205 -19.02 21.65 -18.32
CA GLY A 205 -19.78 21.10 -17.20
C GLY A 205 -20.02 19.59 -17.28
N MET A 206 -20.13 19.03 -18.50
CA MET A 206 -20.22 17.57 -18.69
C MET A 206 -18.90 16.87 -18.36
N LEU A 207 -17.77 17.43 -18.79
CA LEU A 207 -16.44 16.89 -18.46
C LEU A 207 -16.10 17.06 -16.98
N GLU A 208 -16.48 18.18 -16.38
CA GLU A 208 -16.29 18.41 -14.93
C GLU A 208 -16.91 17.30 -14.07
N ASP A 209 -18.12 16.84 -14.40
CA ASP A 209 -18.77 15.75 -13.68
C ASP A 209 -17.99 14.43 -13.81
N VAL A 210 -17.44 14.15 -15.00
CA VAL A 210 -16.59 12.97 -15.24
C VAL A 210 -15.28 13.10 -14.46
N PHE A 211 -14.63 14.26 -14.49
CA PHE A 211 -13.36 14.49 -13.78
C PHE A 211 -13.52 14.39 -12.27
N LYS A 212 -14.64 14.88 -11.73
CA LYS A 212 -15.01 14.71 -10.31
C LYS A 212 -15.18 13.24 -9.94
N GLU A 213 -15.74 12.43 -10.82
CA GLU A 213 -15.88 10.99 -10.57
C GLU A 213 -14.52 10.29 -10.57
N VAL A 214 -13.65 10.57 -11.55
CA VAL A 214 -12.29 10.02 -11.61
C VAL A 214 -11.48 10.42 -10.36
N ASN A 215 -11.40 11.71 -10.07
CA ASN A 215 -10.68 12.21 -8.88
C ASN A 215 -11.29 11.67 -7.59
N GLY A 216 -12.61 11.53 -7.51
CA GLY A 216 -13.28 11.01 -6.32
C GLY A 216 -12.93 9.56 -6.00
N GLU A 217 -12.74 8.70 -7.00
CA GLU A 217 -12.26 7.33 -6.74
C GLU A 217 -10.77 7.30 -6.36
N ILE A 218 -9.96 8.16 -6.96
CA ILE A 218 -8.54 8.30 -6.60
C ILE A 218 -8.41 8.80 -5.16
N ASP A 219 -9.22 9.78 -4.74
CA ASP A 219 -9.20 10.30 -3.38
C ASP A 219 -9.58 9.24 -2.35
N LYS A 220 -10.58 8.40 -2.65
CA LYS A 220 -10.94 7.26 -1.81
C LYS A 220 -9.79 6.27 -1.69
N TYR A 221 -9.15 5.96 -2.81
CA TYR A 221 -8.01 5.05 -2.85
C TYR A 221 -6.84 5.57 -2.00
N VAL A 222 -6.47 6.84 -2.16
CA VAL A 222 -5.43 7.51 -1.38
C VAL A 222 -5.78 7.52 0.12
N ALA A 223 -7.03 7.85 0.47
CA ALA A 223 -7.49 7.83 1.86
C ALA A 223 -7.41 6.42 2.48
N ASN A 224 -7.76 5.38 1.72
CA ASN A 224 -7.65 3.99 2.15
C ASN A 224 -6.19 3.56 2.33
N LEU A 225 -5.30 3.96 1.40
CA LEU A 225 -3.86 3.72 1.52
C LEU A 225 -3.29 4.37 2.78
N LYS A 226 -3.61 5.64 3.03
CA LYS A 226 -3.18 6.36 4.23
C LYS A 226 -3.64 5.68 5.51
N THR A 227 -4.90 5.26 5.55
CA THR A 227 -5.46 4.52 6.69
C THR A 227 -4.71 3.21 6.90
N SER A 228 -4.52 2.43 5.83
CA SER A 228 -3.82 1.14 5.87
C SER A 228 -2.36 1.29 6.31
N ALA A 229 -1.67 2.32 5.84
CA ALA A 229 -0.30 2.63 6.23
C ALA A 229 -0.19 2.97 7.71
N SER A 230 -1.08 3.82 8.21
CA SER A 230 -1.17 4.16 9.64
C SER A 230 -1.43 2.93 10.51
N GLU A 231 -2.39 2.09 10.12
CA GLU A 231 -2.71 0.86 10.84
C GLU A 231 -1.55 -0.14 10.85
N ALA A 232 -0.85 -0.31 9.73
CA ALA A 232 0.30 -1.20 9.62
C ALA A 232 1.45 -0.73 10.53
N VAL A 233 1.80 0.56 10.49
CA VAL A 233 2.84 1.14 11.35
C VAL A 233 2.47 0.97 12.82
N HIS A 234 1.23 1.32 13.20
CA HIS A 234 0.77 1.20 14.58
C HIS A 234 0.79 -0.25 15.08
N ARG A 235 0.35 -1.20 14.24
CA ARG A 235 0.41 -2.63 14.56
C ARG A 235 1.86 -3.07 14.79
N GLY A 236 2.79 -2.71 13.91
CA GLY A 236 4.21 -3.00 14.08
C GLY A 236 4.78 -2.40 15.38
N GLU A 237 4.49 -1.13 15.67
CA GLU A 237 4.88 -0.45 16.92
C GLU A 237 4.34 -1.16 18.17
N SER A 238 3.18 -1.80 18.09
CA SER A 238 2.57 -2.53 19.21
C SER A 238 3.08 -3.96 19.37
N GLU A 239 3.36 -4.66 18.27
CA GLU A 239 3.71 -6.09 18.28
C GLU A 239 5.19 -6.32 18.60
N VAL A 240 6.10 -5.43 18.17
CA VAL A 240 7.54 -5.57 18.45
C VAL A 240 7.83 -5.57 19.96
N PRO A 241 7.34 -4.61 20.78
CA PRO A 241 7.57 -4.64 22.22
C PRO A 241 6.94 -5.85 22.91
N ARG A 242 5.75 -6.27 22.49
CA ARG A 242 5.08 -7.48 23.04
C ARG A 242 5.92 -8.73 22.82
N LEU A 243 6.45 -8.92 21.61
CA LEU A 243 7.35 -10.04 21.32
C LEU A 243 8.67 -9.89 22.10
N GLN A 244 9.20 -8.69 22.27
CA GLN A 244 10.42 -8.46 23.05
C GLN A 244 10.24 -8.88 24.51
N ASP A 245 9.11 -8.53 25.12
CA ASP A 245 8.75 -8.95 26.47
C ASP A 245 8.59 -10.46 26.56
N ARG A 246 7.85 -11.07 25.62
CA ARG A 246 7.66 -12.52 25.54
C ARG A 246 8.99 -13.26 25.37
N TYR A 247 9.85 -12.83 24.45
CA TYR A 247 11.15 -13.43 24.20
C TYR A 247 12.04 -13.33 25.44
N ARG A 248 12.05 -12.18 26.12
CA ARG A 248 12.81 -12.01 27.37
C ARG A 248 12.35 -12.99 28.43
N ASP A 249 11.06 -13.17 28.61
CA ASP A 249 10.52 -14.09 29.63
C ASP A 249 10.71 -15.56 29.24
N PHE A 250 10.62 -15.88 27.95
CA PHE A 250 10.97 -17.19 27.40
C PHE A 250 12.46 -17.49 27.60
N ASN A 251 13.37 -16.59 27.22
CA ASN A 251 14.82 -16.79 27.30
C ASN A 251 15.34 -16.87 28.74
N LYS A 252 14.64 -16.26 29.72
CA LYS A 252 14.93 -16.48 31.16
C LYS A 252 14.69 -17.94 31.57
N GLN A 253 13.66 -18.57 31.03
CA GLN A 253 13.27 -19.95 31.34
C GLN A 253 14.03 -20.96 30.50
N HIS A 254 14.33 -20.61 29.25
CA HIS A 254 14.95 -21.46 28.24
C HIS A 254 16.09 -20.70 27.53
N PRO A 255 17.26 -20.54 28.19
CA PRO A 255 18.36 -19.78 27.62
C PRO A 255 18.82 -20.35 26.28
N ASN A 256 18.93 -19.51 25.26
CA ASN A 256 19.42 -19.84 23.91
C ASN A 256 18.62 -20.92 23.16
N ALA A 257 17.40 -21.24 23.62
CA ALA A 257 16.53 -22.23 22.98
C ALA A 257 16.04 -21.81 21.58
N VAL A 258 15.90 -20.49 21.36
CA VAL A 258 15.51 -19.90 20.09
C VAL A 258 16.46 -18.72 19.80
N PRO A 259 16.92 -18.53 18.54
CA PRO A 259 17.78 -17.41 18.17
C PRO A 259 17.18 -16.06 18.57
N GLU A 260 18.02 -15.12 19.00
CA GLU A 260 17.58 -13.78 19.37
C GLU A 260 17.01 -13.03 18.15
N PRO A 261 15.76 -12.52 18.23
CA PRO A 261 15.20 -11.68 17.18
C PRO A 261 15.94 -10.35 17.04
N ASN A 262 16.01 -9.82 15.81
CA ASN A 262 16.65 -8.53 15.55
C ASN A 262 15.74 -7.34 15.89
N PHE A 263 15.42 -7.17 17.18
CA PHE A 263 14.54 -6.10 17.66
C PHE A 263 15.00 -4.70 17.26
N SER A 264 16.31 -4.42 17.32
CA SER A 264 16.87 -3.12 16.95
C SER A 264 16.68 -2.80 15.46
N GLY A 265 16.88 -3.79 14.59
CA GLY A 265 16.62 -3.65 13.16
C GLY A 265 15.15 -3.42 12.85
N TRP A 266 14.24 -4.13 13.53
CA TRP A 266 12.80 -3.95 13.38
C TRP A 266 12.32 -2.57 13.86
N GLN A 267 12.83 -2.09 14.99
CA GLN A 267 12.55 -0.73 15.46
C GLN A 267 13.03 0.33 14.45
N THR A 268 14.21 0.14 13.87
CA THR A 268 14.72 1.03 12.81
C THR A 268 13.81 1.01 11.59
N GLN A 269 13.39 -0.16 11.13
CA GLN A 269 12.45 -0.29 9.99
C GLN A 269 11.09 0.36 10.27
N LEU A 270 10.57 0.28 11.50
CA LEU A 270 9.33 0.97 11.88
C LEU A 270 9.50 2.49 11.92
N GLN A 271 10.65 3.00 12.35
CA GLN A 271 10.96 4.44 12.26
C GLN A 271 11.02 4.91 10.80
N GLU A 272 11.63 4.12 9.92
CA GLU A 272 11.63 4.40 8.48
C GLU A 272 10.20 4.33 7.89
N ALA A 273 9.38 3.38 8.33
CA ALA A 273 7.99 3.28 7.91
C ALA A 273 7.17 4.51 8.34
N LYS A 274 7.41 5.01 9.55
CA LYS A 274 6.79 6.24 10.06
C LYS A 274 7.26 7.47 9.30
N ALA A 275 8.56 7.58 9.02
CA ALA A 275 9.08 8.68 8.19
C ALA A 275 8.48 8.66 6.78
N ALA A 276 8.32 7.47 6.17
CA ALA A 276 7.65 7.31 4.89
C ALA A 276 6.16 7.73 4.97
N LEU A 277 5.45 7.36 6.04
CA LEU A 277 4.07 7.78 6.28
C LEU A 277 3.95 9.31 6.39
N ASP A 278 4.83 9.94 7.16
CA ASP A 278 4.86 11.41 7.32
C ASP A 278 5.23 12.13 6.01
N ALA A 279 6.02 11.49 5.16
CA ALA A 279 6.38 11.97 3.82
C ALA A 279 5.32 11.68 2.74
N GLY A 280 4.18 11.06 3.09
CA GLY A 280 3.12 10.70 2.15
C GLY A 280 3.40 9.44 1.32
N GLN A 281 4.51 8.74 1.57
CA GLN A 281 4.92 7.54 0.85
C GLN A 281 4.20 6.30 1.42
N PHE A 282 2.86 6.27 1.30
CA PHE A 282 2.00 5.32 2.00
C PHE A 282 2.31 3.85 1.69
N GLN A 283 2.53 3.51 0.41
CA GLN A 283 2.86 2.13 0.04
C GLN A 283 4.20 1.69 0.64
N GLN A 284 5.21 2.55 0.61
CA GLN A 284 6.51 2.26 1.21
C GLN A 284 6.40 2.06 2.73
N ALA A 285 5.57 2.85 3.41
CA ALA A 285 5.29 2.69 4.82
C ALA A 285 4.62 1.33 5.12
N ILE A 286 3.62 0.94 4.33
CA ILE A 286 2.95 -0.36 4.43
C ILE A 286 3.96 -1.50 4.27
N ASP A 287 4.79 -1.48 3.22
CA ASP A 287 5.73 -2.56 2.92
C ASP A 287 6.75 -2.75 4.04
N LYS A 288 7.32 -1.65 4.55
CA LYS A 288 8.26 -1.69 5.68
C LYS A 288 7.60 -2.22 6.95
N ALA A 289 6.41 -1.73 7.30
CA ALA A 289 5.70 -2.15 8.50
C ALA A 289 5.27 -3.62 8.43
N ASN A 290 4.74 -4.07 7.29
CA ASN A 290 4.36 -5.47 7.08
C ASN A 290 5.56 -6.41 7.10
N GLY A 291 6.71 -5.99 6.56
CA GLY A 291 7.95 -6.75 6.69
C GLY A 291 8.32 -7.04 8.15
N VAL A 292 8.19 -6.03 9.02
CA VAL A 292 8.39 -6.19 10.47
C VAL A 292 7.33 -7.10 11.09
N ILE A 293 6.05 -6.88 10.80
CA ILE A 293 4.94 -7.69 11.33
C ILE A 293 5.12 -9.18 10.97
N SER A 294 5.49 -9.48 9.73
CA SER A 294 5.76 -10.86 9.29
C SER A 294 6.95 -11.46 10.05
N ALA A 295 8.02 -10.70 10.25
CA ALA A 295 9.20 -11.16 11.00
C ALA A 295 8.87 -11.41 12.48
N VAL A 296 8.06 -10.55 13.10
CA VAL A 296 7.53 -10.74 14.46
C VAL A 296 6.66 -12.00 14.53
N GLY A 297 5.79 -12.22 13.55
CA GLY A 297 4.97 -13.43 13.46
C GLY A 297 5.81 -14.70 13.40
N ALA A 298 6.86 -14.72 12.58
CA ALA A 298 7.77 -15.87 12.47
C ALA A 298 8.52 -16.15 13.77
N ALA A 299 9.00 -15.11 14.47
CA ALA A 299 9.66 -15.28 15.77
C ALA A 299 8.70 -15.78 16.85
N ASN A 300 7.46 -15.27 16.88
CA ASN A 300 6.43 -15.78 17.77
C ASN A 300 6.11 -17.26 17.52
N GLN A 301 6.07 -17.68 16.26
CA GLN A 301 5.87 -19.08 15.88
C GLN A 301 7.02 -19.97 16.33
N ALA A 302 8.28 -19.49 16.24
CA ALA A 302 9.44 -20.24 16.72
C ALA A 302 9.37 -20.50 18.23
N ILE A 303 8.99 -19.49 19.03
CA ILE A 303 8.79 -19.64 20.48
C ILE A 303 7.67 -20.65 20.76
N SER A 304 6.50 -20.48 20.13
CA SER A 304 5.36 -21.39 20.32
C SER A 304 5.67 -22.83 19.91
N GLY A 305 6.44 -23.02 18.82
CA GLY A 305 6.86 -24.33 18.35
C GLY A 305 7.77 -25.03 19.34
N TYR A 306 8.70 -24.31 19.96
CA TYR A 306 9.53 -24.85 21.04
C TYR A 306 8.70 -25.24 22.26
N GLU A 307 7.79 -24.37 22.71
CA GLU A 307 6.90 -24.63 23.85
C GLU A 307 6.05 -25.90 23.63
N GLN A 308 5.57 -26.13 22.40
CA GLN A 308 4.82 -27.33 22.03
C GLN A 308 5.69 -28.60 22.05
N THR A 309 6.91 -28.53 21.54
CA THR A 309 7.85 -29.66 21.58
C THR A 309 8.20 -30.01 23.02
N LEU A 310 8.47 -29.02 23.86
CA LEU A 310 8.76 -29.20 25.28
C LEU A 310 7.59 -29.87 26.02
N ALA A 311 6.36 -29.44 25.77
CA ALA A 311 5.18 -30.05 26.37
C ALA A 311 5.03 -31.54 25.97
N THR A 312 5.30 -31.85 24.71
CA THR A 312 5.25 -33.23 24.19
C THR A 312 6.33 -34.10 24.83
N ALA A 313 7.58 -33.61 24.89
CA ALA A 313 8.69 -34.32 25.53
C ALA A 313 8.42 -34.57 27.02
N SER A 314 7.90 -33.57 27.73
CA SER A 314 7.54 -33.69 29.15
C SER A 314 6.46 -34.76 29.38
N GLN A 315 5.48 -34.86 28.48
CA GLN A 315 4.45 -35.89 28.56
C GLN A 315 5.03 -37.31 28.38
N LEU A 316 5.96 -37.49 27.43
CA LEU A 316 6.61 -38.78 27.17
C LEU A 316 7.47 -39.20 28.36
N VAL A 317 8.28 -38.30 28.92
CA VAL A 317 9.08 -38.59 30.11
C VAL A 317 8.19 -38.94 31.31
N GLY A 318 7.09 -38.24 31.52
CA GLY A 318 6.12 -38.59 32.57
C GLY A 318 5.36 -39.91 32.33
N GLN A 319 5.28 -40.41 31.08
CA GLN A 319 4.80 -41.76 30.79
C GLN A 319 5.87 -42.81 31.12
N ALA A 320 7.11 -42.58 30.71
CA ALA A 320 8.25 -43.46 31.01
C ALA A 320 8.47 -43.61 32.54
N GLU A 321 8.37 -42.51 33.30
CA GLU A 321 8.42 -42.52 34.78
C GLU A 321 7.37 -43.44 35.40
N ARG A 322 6.13 -43.39 34.90
CA ARG A 322 5.03 -44.21 35.41
C ARG A 322 5.22 -45.68 35.09
N SER A 323 5.65 -46.01 33.87
CA SER A 323 5.95 -47.39 33.47
C SER A 323 7.09 -47.97 34.32
N LEU A 324 8.17 -47.21 34.52
CA LEU A 324 9.29 -47.62 35.37
C LEU A 324 8.85 -47.85 36.83
N GLY A 325 7.97 -47.00 37.36
CA GLY A 325 7.39 -47.19 38.69
C GLY A 325 6.56 -48.48 38.80
N GLN A 326 5.71 -48.75 37.82
CA GLN A 326 4.91 -49.99 37.76
C GLN A 326 5.79 -51.25 37.68
N ASP A 327 6.84 -51.21 36.87
CA ASP A 327 7.78 -52.33 36.72
C ASP A 327 8.58 -52.58 38.00
N LYS A 328 9.01 -51.51 38.70
CA LYS A 328 9.64 -51.63 40.03
C LYS A 328 8.72 -52.25 41.06
N ASP A 329 7.46 -51.81 41.11
CA ASP A 329 6.47 -52.35 42.05
C ASP A 329 6.16 -53.83 41.75
N ALA A 330 6.07 -54.20 40.47
CA ALA A 330 5.88 -55.58 40.03
C ALA A 330 7.09 -56.46 40.39
N LEU A 331 8.32 -55.96 40.18
CA LEU A 331 9.55 -56.66 40.57
C LEU A 331 9.65 -56.83 42.09
N GLY A 332 9.32 -55.79 42.86
CA GLY A 332 9.31 -55.85 44.32
C GLY A 332 8.32 -56.87 44.85
N LYS A 333 7.11 -56.96 44.26
CA LYS A 333 6.14 -58.02 44.55
C LYS A 333 6.67 -59.40 44.15
N PHE A 334 7.24 -59.54 42.96
CA PHE A 334 7.81 -60.81 42.49
C PHE A 334 8.96 -61.30 43.39
N GLN A 335 9.89 -60.43 43.80
CA GLN A 335 10.97 -60.79 44.74
C GLN A 335 10.44 -61.17 46.12
N LYS A 336 9.37 -60.51 46.58
CA LYS A 336 8.71 -60.86 47.84
C LYS A 336 8.00 -62.21 47.77
N ASP A 337 7.39 -62.53 46.64
CA ASP A 337 6.59 -63.73 46.43
C ASP A 337 7.43 -64.96 45.99
N PHE A 338 8.58 -64.74 45.35
CA PHE A 338 9.40 -65.79 44.72
C PHE A 338 10.91 -65.76 45.07
N GLY A 339 11.40 -64.81 45.87
CA GLY A 339 12.82 -64.52 46.10
C GLY A 339 13.64 -65.52 46.93
N LYS A 340 13.27 -66.81 47.01
CA LYS A 340 14.10 -67.84 47.67
C LYS A 340 14.60 -68.96 46.76
N GLY A 341 14.36 -68.93 45.45
CA GLY A 341 14.99 -69.90 44.56
C GLY A 341 14.72 -69.64 43.10
N GLY A 342 15.78 -69.30 42.35
CA GLY A 342 15.78 -69.29 40.90
C GLY A 342 16.31 -67.99 40.30
N GLN A 343 17.48 -68.07 39.65
CA GLN A 343 17.97 -67.04 38.73
C GLN A 343 17.02 -66.99 37.51
N ILE A 344 16.01 -66.13 37.59
CA ILE A 344 15.32 -65.61 36.41
C ILE A 344 15.97 -64.25 36.12
N GLY A 345 16.31 -64.00 34.85
CA GLY A 345 16.93 -62.74 34.42
C GLY A 345 16.11 -61.57 34.92
N SER A 346 16.67 -60.81 35.87
CA SER A 346 16.01 -59.62 36.39
C SER A 346 15.92 -58.59 35.25
N PRO A 347 14.76 -57.93 35.08
CA PRO A 347 14.66 -56.72 34.26
C PRO A 347 15.79 -55.76 34.60
N ASP A 348 16.42 -55.16 33.59
CA ASP A 348 17.50 -54.18 33.78
C ASP A 348 16.92 -52.82 34.19
N VAL A 349 16.32 -52.79 35.37
CA VAL A 349 15.71 -51.60 35.97
C VAL A 349 16.73 -50.46 36.08
N LYS A 350 18.01 -50.80 36.30
CA LYS A 350 19.09 -49.83 36.38
C LYS A 350 19.40 -49.21 35.02
N GLY A 351 19.44 -50.01 33.95
CA GLY A 351 19.57 -49.51 32.59
C GLY A 351 18.43 -48.56 32.20
N TRP A 352 17.19 -48.86 32.61
CA TRP A 352 16.03 -47.99 32.39
C TRP A 352 16.06 -46.72 33.26
N GLU A 353 16.52 -46.79 34.51
CA GLU A 353 16.77 -45.62 35.35
C GLU A 353 17.82 -44.68 34.73
N ASP A 354 18.91 -45.26 34.22
CA ASP A 354 19.97 -44.50 33.57
C ASP A 354 19.49 -43.86 32.26
N GLN A 355 18.65 -44.55 31.48
CA GLN A 355 18.01 -43.99 30.28
C GLN A 355 17.05 -42.85 30.62
N LEU A 356 16.19 -43.04 31.63
CA LEU A 356 15.26 -42.01 32.07
C LEU A 356 15.99 -40.77 32.62
N LYS A 357 17.07 -40.98 33.39
CA LYS A 357 17.91 -39.88 33.87
C LYS A 357 18.55 -39.12 32.70
N ARG A 358 19.03 -39.81 31.67
CA ARG A 358 19.55 -39.17 30.45
C ARG A 358 18.47 -38.43 29.67
N ALA A 359 17.24 -38.95 29.61
CA ALA A 359 16.10 -38.25 28.99
C ALA A 359 15.75 -36.96 29.76
N GLN A 360 15.74 -37.02 31.10
CA GLN A 360 15.54 -35.85 31.96
C GLN A 360 16.68 -34.82 31.83
N ASP A 361 17.92 -35.27 31.77
CA ASP A 361 19.08 -34.40 31.58
C ASP A 361 19.11 -33.78 30.18
N ALA A 362 18.68 -34.52 29.15
CA ALA A 362 18.47 -34.01 27.79
C ALA A 362 17.35 -32.95 27.75
N MET A 363 16.23 -33.16 28.45
CA MET A 363 15.18 -32.14 28.59
C MET A 363 15.70 -30.87 29.29
N ARG A 364 16.50 -31.02 30.36
CA ARG A 364 17.13 -29.88 31.05
C ARG A 364 18.12 -29.13 30.18
N ALA A 365 18.78 -29.84 29.26
CA ALA A 365 19.72 -29.27 28.30
C ALA A 365 19.03 -28.69 27.04
N GLY A 366 17.71 -28.86 26.90
CA GLY A 366 16.96 -28.40 25.73
C GLY A 366 17.11 -29.30 24.49
N ASP A 367 17.67 -30.50 24.62
CA ASP A 367 17.80 -31.50 23.56
C ASP A 367 16.59 -32.44 23.54
N PHE A 368 15.50 -31.95 22.97
CA PHE A 368 14.22 -32.66 22.99
C PHE A 368 14.14 -33.86 22.04
N ASP A 369 14.92 -33.86 20.96
CA ASP A 369 15.01 -35.01 20.05
C ASP A 369 15.69 -36.18 20.77
N THR A 370 16.79 -35.91 21.48
CA THR A 370 17.44 -36.92 22.33
C THR A 370 16.53 -37.34 23.47
N ALA A 371 15.87 -36.40 24.16
CA ALA A 371 14.92 -36.74 25.23
C ALA A 371 13.78 -37.65 24.75
N LYS A 372 13.23 -37.37 23.56
CA LYS A 372 12.18 -38.19 22.93
C LYS A 372 12.68 -39.56 22.46
N SER A 373 13.95 -39.67 22.05
CA SER A 373 14.54 -40.95 21.65
C SER A 373 14.85 -41.88 22.84
N LEU A 374 15.04 -41.29 24.02
CA LEU A 374 15.42 -41.97 25.26
C LEU A 374 14.21 -42.32 26.14
N ALA A 375 13.06 -41.67 25.92
CA ALA A 375 11.78 -41.91 26.59
C ALA A 375 10.88 -42.81 25.73
#